data_AF-A0A2E5YTM7-F1
#
_entry.id   AF-A0A2E5YTM7-F1
#
_cell.length_a   1.000
_cell.length_b   1.000
_cell.length_c   1.000
_cell.angle_alpha   90.00
_cell.angle_beta   90.00
_cell.angle_gamma   90.00
#
_symmetry.space_group_name_H-M   'P 1'
#
loop_
_entity.id
_entity.type
_entity.pdbx_description
1 polymer ?
#
loop_
_entity_poly.entity_id
_entity_poly.type
_entity_poly.pdbx_seq_one_letter_code
_entity_poly.pdbx_strand_id
1 'polypeptide(L)'
;AFLLNYVPSIGSIIAALPAVLLALAELGPGKALAILIGFLVINTVIGNVLEPRIMGRKLGLSPLVVFLSLIFWGWVWGYAGMLLSVPLTVMVKVILEGREGTRWIGVLLGPEAEAREAGSS
;
A
#
# COMPACT_ATOMS: atom_id res chain seq x y z
N ALA A 1 5.17 -15.30 10.50
CA ALA A 1 5.25 -14.93 9.06
C ALA A 1 4.35 -13.76 8.70
N PHE A 2 3.07 -13.72 9.11
CA PHE A 2 2.14 -12.62 8.78
C PHE A 2 2.50 -11.26 9.42
N LEU A 3 3.02 -11.27 10.66
CA LEU A 3 3.44 -10.05 11.37
C LEU A 3 4.72 -9.40 10.81
N LEU A 4 5.56 -10.18 10.13
CA LEU A 4 6.83 -9.71 9.54
C LEU A 4 6.63 -8.97 8.21
N ASN A 5 5.45 -9.13 7.61
CA ASN A 5 5.09 -8.53 6.32
C ASN A 5 4.19 -7.29 6.46
N TYR A 6 3.80 -6.90 7.69
CA TYR A 6 2.81 -5.83 7.88
C TYR A 6 3.40 -4.42 7.73
N VAL A 7 4.73 -4.27 7.83
CA VAL A 7 5.44 -3.07 7.37
C VAL A 7 6.84 -3.51 6.91
N PRO A 8 7.29 -3.17 5.69
CA PRO A 8 8.66 -3.37 5.22
C PRO A 8 9.72 -3.02 6.29
N SER A 9 9.44 -2.00 7.11
CA SER A 9 10.26 -1.56 8.23
C SER A 9 10.60 -2.64 9.26
N ILE A 10 9.67 -3.52 9.65
CA ILE A 10 9.95 -4.52 10.71
C ILE A 10 10.87 -5.63 10.19
N GLY A 11 10.60 -6.15 8.98
CA GLY A 11 11.45 -7.15 8.33
C GLY A 11 12.86 -6.60 8.08
N SER A 12 12.95 -5.36 7.63
CA SER A 12 14.20 -4.64 7.45
C SER A 12 14.99 -4.43 8.75
N ILE A 13 14.34 -4.01 9.83
CA ILE A 13 15.01 -3.83 11.14
C ILE A 13 15.59 -5.16 11.64
N ILE A 14 14.84 -6.26 11.50
CA ILE A 14 15.31 -7.59 11.90
C ILE A 14 16.47 -8.05 11.01
N ALA A 15 16.44 -7.78 9.70
CA ALA A 15 17.52 -8.09 8.77
C ALA A 15 18.79 -7.26 9.02
N ALA A 16 18.65 -6.01 9.48
CA ALA A 16 19.77 -5.14 9.83
C ALA A 16 20.50 -5.59 11.10
N LEU A 17 19.79 -6.18 12.04
CA LEU A 17 20.29 -6.50 13.37
C LEU A 17 21.56 -7.38 13.34
N PRO A 18 21.59 -8.53 12.63
CA PRO A 18 22.82 -9.35 12.56
C PRO A 18 23.97 -8.62 11.85
N ALA A 19 23.69 -7.83 10.81
CA ALA A 19 24.72 -7.08 10.09
C ALA A 19 25.37 -5.98 10.95
N VAL A 20 24.56 -5.26 11.74
CA VAL A 20 25.04 -4.21 12.66
C VAL A 20 25.81 -4.81 13.84
N LEU A 21 25.34 -5.94 14.40
CA LEU A 21 26.03 -6.64 15.47
C LEU A 21 27.39 -7.21 15.02
N LEU A 22 27.46 -7.80 13.82
CA LEU A 22 28.71 -8.27 13.24
C LEU A 22 29.69 -7.12 12.98
N ALA A 23 29.18 -6.01 12.45
CA ALA A 23 29.99 -4.80 12.24
C ALA A 23 30.51 -4.21 13.55
N LEU A 24 29.72 -4.25 14.62
CA LEU A 24 30.13 -3.80 15.94
C LEU A 24 31.25 -4.69 16.50
N ALA A 25 31.15 -6.00 16.29
CA ALA A 25 32.12 -6.98 16.76
C ALA A 25 33.45 -6.93 16.00
N GLU A 26 33.44 -6.76 14.68
CA GLU A 26 34.67 -6.84 13.86
C GLU A 26 35.26 -5.49 13.45
N LEU A 27 34.42 -4.49 13.25
CA LEU A 27 34.81 -3.21 12.61
C LEU A 27 34.79 -2.02 13.58
N GLY A 28 34.27 -2.22 14.79
CA GLY A 28 34.17 -1.19 15.83
C GLY A 28 32.97 -0.25 15.66
N PRO A 29 32.69 0.59 16.69
CA PRO A 29 31.43 1.35 16.79
C PRO A 29 31.23 2.36 15.67
N GLY A 30 32.29 2.98 15.15
CA GLY A 30 32.18 3.98 14.08
C GLY A 30 31.69 3.39 12.74
N LYS A 31 32.18 2.21 12.37
CA LYS A 31 31.78 1.53 11.12
C LYS A 31 30.42 0.86 11.26
N ALA A 32 30.10 0.33 12.44
CA ALA A 32 28.76 -0.18 12.76
C ALA A 32 27.69 0.93 12.65
N LEU A 33 27.99 2.13 13.14
CA LEU A 33 27.10 3.29 13.02
C LEU A 33 26.89 3.70 11.56
N ALA A 34 27.95 3.70 10.74
CA ALA A 34 27.85 3.98 9.31
C ALA A 34 26.96 2.96 8.57
N ILE A 35 27.07 1.67 8.91
CA ILE A 35 26.23 0.60 8.35
C ILE A 35 24.77 0.78 8.78
N LEU A 36 24.52 1.11 10.05
CA LEU A 36 23.17 1.39 10.55
C LEU A 36 22.53 2.57 9.81
N ILE A 37 23.25 3.68 9.67
CA ILE A 37 22.77 4.87 8.95
C ILE A 37 22.51 4.55 7.48
N GLY A 38 23.42 3.85 6.80
CA GLY A 38 23.25 3.45 5.41
C GLY A 38 22.00 2.58 5.22
N PHE A 39 21.79 1.63 6.12
CA PHE A 39 20.60 0.77 6.10
C PHE A 39 19.30 1.57 6.30
N LEU A 40 19.31 2.52 7.23
CA LEU A 40 18.16 3.37 7.54
C LEU A 40 17.82 4.30 6.36
N VAL A 41 18.82 4.88 5.71
CA VAL A 41 18.66 5.70 4.49
C VAL A 41 18.08 4.86 3.36
N ILE A 42 18.64 3.68 3.08
CA ILE A 42 18.15 2.79 2.02
C ILE A 42 16.69 2.40 2.29
N ASN A 43 16.36 1.99 3.51
CA ASN A 43 14.98 1.65 3.87
C ASN A 43 14.02 2.83 3.76
N THR A 44 14.45 4.00 4.19
CA THR A 44 13.65 5.22 4.10
C THR A 44 13.38 5.58 2.64
N VAL A 45 14.39 5.50 1.78
CA VAL A 45 14.23 5.80 0.34
C VAL A 45 13.32 4.76 -0.33
N ILE A 46 13.51 3.48 -0.04
CA ILE A 46 12.68 2.41 -0.62
C ILE A 46 11.23 2.54 -0.14
N GLY A 47 10.98 2.61 1.17
CA GLY A 47 9.63 2.63 1.73
C GLY A 47 8.88 3.96 1.55
N ASN A 48 9.57 5.11 1.61
CA ASN A 48 8.90 6.41 1.55
C ASN A 48 8.93 7.06 0.17
N VAL A 49 9.81 6.63 -0.75
CA VAL A 49 9.94 7.26 -2.08
C VAL A 49 9.65 6.27 -3.19
N LEU A 50 10.25 5.07 -3.13
CA LEU A 50 10.13 4.09 -4.20
C LEU A 50 8.77 3.38 -4.17
N GLU A 51 8.32 2.96 -2.99
CA GLU A 51 6.98 2.38 -2.80
C GLU A 51 5.86 3.32 -3.26
N PRO A 52 5.73 4.57 -2.80
CA PRO A 52 4.65 5.45 -3.27
C PRO A 52 4.80 5.88 -4.74
N ARG A 53 6.01 5.91 -5.31
CA ARG A 53 6.19 6.17 -6.74
C ARG A 53 5.76 5.01 -7.61
N ILE A 54 6.10 3.78 -7.21
CA ILE A 54 5.73 2.56 -7.96
C ILE A 54 4.24 2.23 -7.70
N MET A 55 3.81 2.36 -6.46
CA MET A 55 2.42 2.27 -5.99
C MET A 55 1.69 3.62 -6.22
N GLY A 56 1.88 4.21 -7.39
CA GLY A 56 1.48 5.58 -7.74
C GLY A 56 -0.03 5.83 -7.86
N ARG A 57 -0.89 5.11 -7.16
CA ARG A 57 -2.34 5.35 -7.22
C ARG A 57 -2.92 5.37 -5.82
N LYS A 58 -3.25 6.58 -5.34
CA LYS A 58 -4.38 6.74 -4.44
C LYS A 58 -5.52 5.96 -5.06
N LEU A 59 -6.15 5.05 -4.32
CA LEU A 59 -7.10 4.07 -4.85
C LEU A 59 -8.28 4.66 -5.65
N GLY A 60 -8.42 6.00 -5.68
CA GLY A 60 -9.43 6.70 -6.47
C GLY A 60 -10.82 6.22 -6.12
N LEU A 61 -11.03 5.84 -4.86
CA LEU A 61 -12.30 5.38 -4.34
C LEU A 61 -12.92 6.54 -3.58
N SER A 62 -14.15 6.89 -3.94
CA SER A 62 -14.95 7.81 -3.15
C SER A 62 -15.15 7.24 -1.73
N PRO A 63 -15.10 8.07 -0.66
CA PRO A 63 -15.40 7.63 0.71
C PRO A 63 -16.73 6.87 0.83
N LEU A 64 -17.70 7.22 -0.01
CA LEU A 64 -19.00 6.55 -0.09
C LEU A 64 -18.88 5.12 -0.60
N VAL A 65 -18.04 4.87 -1.59
CA VAL A 65 -17.76 3.52 -2.12
C VAL A 65 -17.05 2.66 -1.09
N VAL A 66 -16.11 3.24 -0.35
CA VAL A 66 -15.44 2.55 0.76
C VAL A 66 -16.45 2.17 1.85
N PHE A 67 -17.35 3.08 2.20
CA PHE A 67 -18.39 2.83 3.20
C PHE A 67 -19.39 1.75 2.77
N LEU A 68 -19.90 1.82 1.54
CA LEU A 68 -20.78 0.78 0.97
C LEU A 68 -20.08 -0.58 0.89
N SER A 69 -18.79 -0.58 0.53
CA SER A 69 -17.98 -1.80 0.48
C SER A 69 -17.81 -2.44 1.84
N LEU A 70 -17.56 -1.63 2.88
CA LEU A 70 -17.47 -2.10 4.26
C LEU A 70 -18.75 -2.80 4.71
N ILE A 71 -19.91 -2.23 4.37
CA ILE A 71 -21.22 -2.81 4.70
C ILE A 71 -21.44 -4.09 3.88
N PHE A 72 -21.21 -4.05 2.58
CA PHE A 72 -21.42 -5.19 1.67
C PHE A 72 -20.55 -6.38 2.06
N TRP A 73 -19.24 -6.20 2.17
CA TRP A 73 -18.30 -7.27 2.53
C TRP A 73 -18.44 -7.69 3.99
N GLY A 74 -18.77 -6.74 4.88
CA GLY A 74 -19.11 -7.03 6.26
C GLY A 74 -20.35 -7.92 6.39
N TRP A 75 -21.33 -7.77 5.51
CA TRP A 75 -22.49 -8.65 5.46
C TRP A 75 -22.16 -10.04 4.89
N VAL A 76 -21.27 -10.12 3.88
CA VAL A 76 -20.88 -11.39 3.24
C VAL A 76 -20.09 -12.30 4.19
N TRP A 77 -19.04 -11.79 4.85
CA TRP A 77 -18.10 -12.58 5.65
C TRP A 77 -17.86 -12.04 7.08
N GLY A 78 -18.70 -11.12 7.55
CA GLY A 78 -18.57 -10.54 8.89
C GLY A 78 -17.31 -9.67 9.03
N TYR A 79 -16.64 -9.78 10.18
CA TYR A 79 -15.50 -8.93 10.52
C TYR A 79 -14.31 -9.09 9.56
N ALA A 80 -14.08 -10.31 9.07
CA ALA A 80 -13.02 -10.58 8.09
C ALA A 80 -13.28 -9.85 6.76
N GLY A 81 -14.54 -9.78 6.33
CA GLY A 81 -14.95 -9.04 5.14
C GLY A 81 -14.80 -7.52 5.31
N MET A 82 -15.06 -6.98 6.50
CA MET A 82 -14.84 -5.56 6.79
C MET A 82 -13.36 -5.18 6.68
N LEU A 83 -12.45 -5.97 7.26
CA LEU A 83 -11.01 -5.74 7.20
C LEU A 83 -10.45 -5.78 5.77
N LEU A 84 -11.03 -6.62 4.92
CA LEU A 84 -10.59 -6.81 3.53
C LEU A 84 -11.41 -6.00 2.52
N SER A 85 -12.39 -5.20 2.96
CA SER A 85 -13.31 -4.49 2.07
C SER A 85 -12.59 -3.57 1.07
N VAL A 86 -11.63 -2.78 1.54
CA VAL A 86 -10.86 -1.84 0.71
C VAL A 86 -10.07 -2.58 -0.39
N PRO A 87 -9.18 -3.56 -0.08
CA PRO A 87 -8.43 -4.25 -1.12
C PRO A 87 -9.34 -5.03 -2.08
N LEU A 88 -10.42 -5.66 -1.60
CA LEU A 88 -11.38 -6.38 -2.46
C LEU A 88 -12.09 -5.44 -3.43
N THR A 89 -12.56 -4.28 -2.96
CA THR A 89 -13.23 -3.29 -3.81
C THR A 89 -12.30 -2.70 -4.86
N VAL A 90 -11.02 -2.48 -4.51
CA VAL A 90 -10.01 -2.05 -5.49
C VAL A 90 -9.80 -3.11 -6.57
N MET A 91 -9.72 -4.39 -6.20
CA MET A 91 -9.59 -5.48 -7.18
C MET A 91 -10.77 -5.51 -8.15
N VAL A 92 -12.00 -5.39 -7.62
CA VAL A 92 -13.22 -5.31 -8.43
C VAL A 92 -13.19 -4.10 -9.36
N LYS A 93 -12.78 -2.93 -8.86
CA LYS A 93 -12.65 -1.71 -9.68
C LYS A 93 -11.66 -1.90 -10.83
N VAL A 94 -10.47 -2.42 -10.58
CA VAL A 94 -9.44 -2.67 -11.61
C VAL A 94 -9.94 -3.64 -12.68
N ILE A 95 -10.65 -4.70 -12.29
CA ILE A 95 -11.24 -5.66 -13.22
C ILE A 95 -12.31 -4.98 -14.11
N LEU A 96 -13.14 -4.11 -13.53
CA LEU A 96 -14.19 -3.38 -14.26
C LEU A 96 -13.62 -2.30 -15.19
N GLU A 97 -12.55 -1.61 -14.79
CA GLU A 97 -11.84 -0.63 -15.61
C GLU A 97 -11.13 -1.25 -16.82
N GLY A 98 -10.69 -2.50 -16.71
CA GLY A 98 -10.05 -3.24 -17.80
C GLY A 98 -11.01 -3.68 -18.93
N ARG A 99 -12.34 -3.51 -18.77
CA ARG A 99 -13.35 -3.81 -19.79
C ARG A 99 -13.99 -2.51 -20.30
N GLU A 100 -13.82 -2.21 -21.59
CA GLU A 100 -14.31 -0.99 -22.24
C GLU A 100 -15.83 -0.75 -22.05
N GLY A 101 -16.63 -1.81 -21.87
CA GLY A 101 -18.09 -1.72 -21.63
C GLY A 101 -18.53 -1.35 -20.21
N THR A 102 -17.64 -1.42 -19.20
CA THR A 102 -17.97 -1.13 -17.78
C THR A 102 -17.26 0.10 -17.21
N ARG A 103 -16.52 0.82 -18.05
CA ARG A 103 -15.79 2.03 -17.69
C ARG A 103 -16.66 3.12 -17.07
N TRP A 104 -17.93 3.21 -17.47
CA TRP A 104 -18.91 4.15 -16.90
C TRP A 104 -19.20 3.90 -15.41
N ILE A 105 -19.21 2.63 -14.97
CA ILE A 105 -19.36 2.27 -13.55
C ILE A 105 -18.10 2.67 -12.78
N GLY A 106 -16.92 2.48 -13.38
CA GLY A 106 -15.64 2.89 -12.80
C GLY A 106 -15.57 4.39 -12.53
N VAL A 107 -16.05 5.23 -13.46
CA VAL A 107 -16.10 6.69 -13.31
C VAL A 107 -17.10 7.13 -12.24
N LEU A 108 -18.26 6.48 -12.12
CA LEU A 108 -19.24 6.75 -11.05
C LEU A 108 -18.73 6.34 -9.65
N LEU A 109 -17.86 5.34 -9.59
CA LEU A 109 -17.21 4.88 -8.35
C LEU A 109 -15.93 5.69 -8.02
N GLY A 110 -15.44 6.48 -8.98
CA GLY A 110 -14.33 7.42 -8.83
C GLY A 110 -14.76 8.73 -8.16
N PRO A 111 -13.82 9.59 -7.74
CA PRO A 111 -14.14 10.91 -7.20
C PRO A 111 -14.79 11.79 -8.28
N GLU A 112 -15.71 12.69 -7.89
CA GLU A 112 -16.49 13.59 -8.79
C GLU A 112 -15.68 14.36 -9.85
N ALA A 113 -14.35 14.46 -9.68
CA ALA A 113 -13.45 15.10 -10.64
C ALA A 113 -13.44 14.42 -12.03
N GLU A 114 -13.50 13.08 -12.10
CA GLU A 114 -13.50 12.35 -13.38
C GLU A 114 -14.88 12.40 -14.08
N ALA A 115 -15.97 12.57 -13.32
CA ALA A 115 -17.32 12.71 -13.86
C ALA A 115 -17.53 14.04 -14.61
N ARG A 116 -16.76 15.09 -14.29
CA ARG A 116 -16.84 16.39 -14.98
C ARG A 116 -16.12 16.43 -16.33
N GLU A 117 -15.06 15.65 -16.51
CA GLU A 117 -14.32 15.62 -17.79
C GLU A 117 -15.11 14.89 -18.89
N ALA A 118 -15.82 13.81 -18.54
CA ALA A 118 -16.65 13.03 -19.47
C ALA A 118 -17.90 13.77 -20.02
N GLY A 119 -18.31 14.88 -19.37
CA GLY A 119 -19.43 15.71 -19.83
C GLY A 119 -19.03 16.90 -20.71
N SER A 120 -17.74 17.05 -21.03
CA SER A 120 -17.21 18.20 -21.78
C SER A 120 -16.72 17.89 -23.21
N SER A 121 -16.85 16.62 -23.65
CA SER A 121 -16.50 16.17 -25.01
C SER A 121 -17.73 15.75 -25.80
#